data_AF-A0AAD9NXE8-F1
#
_entry.id   AF-A0AAD9NXE8-F1
#
_cell.length_a   1.000
_cell.length_b   1.000
_cell.length_c   1.000
_cell.angle_alpha   90.00
_cell.angle_beta   90.00
_cell.angle_gamma   90.00
#
_symmetry.space_group_name_H-M   'P 1'
#
loop_
_entity.id
_entity.type
_entity.pdbx_description
1 polymer ?
#
loop_
_entity_poly.entity_id
_entity_poly.type
_entity_poly.pdbx_seq_one_letter_code
_entity_poly.pdbx_strand_id
1 'polypeptide(L)'
;MVRHLRSIMSITWMDKVTNKEILERTGLSSIEDLLVRKNLRWTGHLMRMSPDMLHKQVLYSQLSSGHRKRGRPRLRFKDTIKINLKLRDIKTDTWT
;
A
#
# COMPACT_ATOMS: atom_id res chain seq x y z
N MET A 1 -7.62 1.30 -16.43
CA MET A 1 -8.89 1.64 -15.78
C MET A 1 -9.37 3.02 -16.19
N VAL A 2 -8.60 4.09 -15.93
CA VAL A 2 -9.02 5.49 -16.17
C VAL A 2 -9.32 5.83 -17.64
N ARG A 3 -8.63 5.21 -18.62
CA ARG A 3 -8.91 5.44 -20.05
C ARG A 3 -10.37 5.17 -20.46
N HIS A 4 -10.98 4.10 -19.93
CA HIS A 4 -12.36 3.75 -20.28
C HIS A 4 -13.33 4.67 -19.56
N LEU A 5 -13.01 5.10 -18.34
CA LEU A 5 -13.79 6.11 -17.62
C LEU A 5 -13.82 7.43 -18.40
N ARG A 6 -12.68 7.86 -18.97
CA ARG A 6 -12.62 9.03 -19.86
C ARG A 6 -13.53 8.87 -21.07
N SER A 7 -13.50 7.70 -21.72
CA SER A 7 -14.35 7.41 -22.86
C SER A 7 -15.85 7.42 -22.51
N ILE A 8 -16.24 6.82 -21.37
CA ILE A 8 -17.64 6.77 -20.91
C ILE A 8 -18.16 8.17 -20.57
N MET A 9 -17.30 9.01 -19.99
CA MET A 9 -17.64 10.38 -19.59
C MET A 9 -17.41 11.41 -20.71
N SER A 10 -17.04 10.97 -21.92
CA SER A 10 -16.71 11.83 -23.06
C SER A 10 -15.64 12.89 -22.77
N ILE A 11 -14.65 12.57 -21.92
CA ILE A 11 -13.57 13.48 -21.54
C ILE A 11 -12.38 13.30 -22.50
N THR A 12 -12.04 14.38 -23.17
CA THR A 12 -10.92 14.48 -24.10
C THR A 12 -9.63 14.98 -23.40
N TRP A 13 -8.56 15.13 -24.18
CA TRP A 13 -7.33 15.77 -23.70
C TRP A 13 -7.46 17.29 -23.56
N MET A 14 -8.34 17.92 -24.35
CA MET A 14 -8.57 19.38 -24.31
C MET A 14 -9.20 19.84 -23.00
N ASP A 15 -9.98 18.97 -22.35
CA ASP A 15 -10.64 19.28 -21.08
C ASP A 15 -9.68 19.42 -19.90
N LYS A 16 -8.41 19.00 -20.05
CA LYS A 16 -7.35 19.08 -19.03
C LYS A 16 -7.73 18.48 -17.65
N VAL A 17 -8.75 17.61 -17.62
CA VAL A 17 -9.22 16.94 -16.39
C VAL A 17 -8.20 15.91 -15.93
N THR A 18 -7.82 15.96 -14.66
CA THR A 18 -6.84 15.03 -14.07
C THR A 18 -7.44 13.64 -13.82
N ASN A 19 -6.59 12.61 -13.74
CA ASN A 19 -7.06 11.26 -13.40
C ASN A 19 -7.64 11.17 -11.98
N LYS A 20 -7.11 11.97 -11.04
CA LYS A 20 -7.63 12.07 -9.67
C LYS A 20 -9.09 12.55 -9.69
N GLU A 21 -9.35 13.61 -10.44
CA GLU A 21 -10.70 14.17 -10.57
C GLU A 21 -11.70 13.19 -11.21
N ILE A 22 -11.29 12.39 -12.20
CA ILE A 22 -12.16 11.36 -12.78
C ILE A 22 -12.53 10.29 -11.74
N LEU A 23 -11.56 9.88 -10.92
CA LEU A 23 -11.82 8.92 -9.85
C LEU A 23 -12.76 9.49 -8.79
N GLU A 24 -12.60 10.77 -8.43
CA GLU A 24 -13.50 11.48 -7.52
C GLU A 24 -14.93 11.57 -8.09
N ARG A 25 -15.08 11.99 -9.36
CA ARG A 25 -16.40 12.07 -10.02
C ARG A 25 -17.11 10.72 -10.11
N THR A 26 -16.36 9.63 -10.23
CA THR A 26 -16.91 8.26 -10.32
C THR A 26 -17.06 7.58 -8.96
N GLY A 27 -16.61 8.21 -7.87
CA GLY A 27 -16.57 7.60 -6.54
C GLY A 27 -15.62 6.40 -6.43
N LEU A 28 -14.71 6.22 -7.39
CA LEU A 28 -13.78 5.10 -7.43
C LEU A 28 -12.49 5.43 -6.67
N SER A 29 -11.97 4.44 -5.93
CA SER A 29 -10.64 4.56 -5.31
C SER A 29 -9.55 4.39 -6.36
N SER A 30 -8.41 5.08 -6.16
CA SER A 30 -7.22 4.83 -6.96
C SER A 30 -6.69 3.40 -6.74
N ILE A 31 -5.87 2.90 -7.67
CA ILE A 31 -5.21 1.59 -7.51
C ILE A 31 -4.29 1.61 -6.29
N GLU A 32 -3.57 2.71 -6.06
CA GLU A 32 -2.74 2.86 -4.87
C GLU A 32 -3.57 2.76 -3.59
N ASP A 33 -4.71 3.44 -3.53
CA ASP A 33 -5.60 3.36 -2.37
C ASP A 33 -6.08 1.94 -2.09
N LEU A 34 -6.45 1.21 -3.14
CA LEU A 34 -6.89 -0.19 -3.05
C LEU A 34 -5.75 -1.10 -2.56
N LEU A 35 -4.53 -0.90 -3.06
CA LEU A 35 -3.36 -1.66 -2.64
C LEU A 35 -3.02 -1.41 -1.17
N VAL A 36 -2.98 -0.13 -0.76
CA VAL A 36 -2.76 0.28 0.64
C VAL A 36 -3.82 -0.36 1.54
N ARG A 37 -5.10 -0.25 1.17
CA ARG A 37 -6.21 -0.81 1.96
C ARG A 37 -6.12 -2.32 2.10
N LYS A 38 -5.85 -3.05 1.00
CA LYS A 38 -5.69 -4.51 1.02
C LYS A 38 -4.49 -4.93 1.87
N ASN A 39 -3.37 -4.23 1.72
CA ASN A 39 -2.16 -4.50 2.50
C ASN A 39 -2.43 -4.31 3.99
N LEU A 40 -3.01 -3.18 4.41
CA LEU A 40 -3.34 -2.91 5.82
C LEU A 40 -4.38 -3.89 6.38
N ARG A 41 -5.34 -4.34 5.58
CA ARG A 41 -6.30 -5.36 6.01
C ARG A 41 -5.61 -6.70 6.30
N TRP A 42 -4.69 -7.11 5.44
CA TRP A 42 -3.90 -8.33 5.63
C TRP A 42 -2.96 -8.23 6.82
N THR A 43 -2.29 -7.10 7.03
CA THR A 43 -1.43 -6.90 8.21
C THR A 43 -2.24 -6.90 9.49
N GLY A 44 -3.38 -6.23 9.54
CA GLY A 44 -4.28 -6.27 10.69
C GLY A 44 -4.72 -7.70 11.01
N HIS A 45 -4.96 -8.52 10.00
CA HIS A 45 -5.25 -9.94 10.19
C HIS A 45 -4.05 -10.71 10.78
N LEU A 46 -2.84 -10.51 10.25
CA LEU A 46 -1.61 -11.10 10.81
C LEU A 46 -1.37 -10.67 12.26
N MET A 47 -1.67 -9.42 12.62
CA MET A 47 -1.48 -8.93 13.98
C MET A 47 -2.36 -9.67 15.00
N ARG A 48 -3.57 -10.08 14.59
CA ARG A 48 -4.50 -10.85 15.42
C ARG A 48 -4.21 -12.35 15.46
N MET A 49 -3.39 -12.88 14.54
CA MET A 49 -2.97 -14.29 14.57
C MET A 49 -2.02 -14.59 15.74
N SER A 50 -1.98 -15.85 16.16
CA SER A 50 -1.01 -16.35 17.14
C SER A 50 0.43 -16.07 16.69
N PRO A 51 1.36 -15.73 17.61
CA PRO A 51 2.79 -15.59 17.32
C PRO A 51 3.43 -16.86 16.74
N ASP A 52 2.86 -18.04 16.99
CA ASP A 52 3.39 -19.32 16.49
C ASP A 52 3.10 -19.55 15.01
N MET A 53 2.22 -18.75 14.42
CA MET A 53 1.90 -18.85 13.00
C MET A 53 3.10 -18.37 12.17
N LEU A 54 3.57 -19.25 11.28
CA LEU A 54 4.73 -19.02 10.41
C LEU A 54 4.66 -17.67 9.68
N HIS A 55 3.48 -17.23 9.25
CA HIS A 55 3.33 -15.97 8.51
C HIS A 55 3.70 -14.75 9.35
N LYS A 56 3.33 -14.76 10.64
CA LYS A 56 3.66 -13.70 11.60
C LYS A 56 5.14 -13.76 11.96
N GLN A 57 5.68 -14.96 12.18
CA GLN A 57 7.11 -15.17 12.43
C GLN A 57 7.97 -14.66 11.26
N VAL A 58 7.62 -15.02 10.02
CA VAL A 58 8.35 -14.59 8.82
C VAL A 58 8.32 -13.07 8.66
N LEU A 59 7.17 -12.43 8.93
CA LEU A 59 7.03 -10.98 8.85
C LEU A 59 8.01 -10.24 9.78
N TYR A 60 8.18 -10.75 11.00
CA TYR A 60 9.06 -10.17 12.02
C TYR A 60 10.49 -10.73 12.01
N SER A 61 10.75 -11.78 11.22
CA SER A 61 12.05 -12.41 11.15
C SER A 61 13.12 -11.47 10.60
N GLN A 62 14.35 -11.68 11.05
CA GLN A 62 15.54 -11.01 10.53
C GLN A 62 16.52 -12.07 10.07
N LEU A 63 17.40 -11.71 9.13
CA LEU A 63 18.47 -12.63 8.72
C LEU A 63 19.38 -12.87 9.93
N SER A 64 19.65 -14.15 10.23
CA SER A 64 20.59 -14.55 11.28
C SER A 64 22.04 -14.21 10.93
N SER A 65 22.38 -14.17 9.64
CA SER A 65 23.70 -13.80 9.13
C SER A 65 23.60 -12.95 7.86
N GLY A 66 24.59 -12.08 7.68
CA GLY A 66 24.68 -11.16 6.53
C GLY A 66 24.16 -9.75 6.81
N HIS A 67 24.65 -8.81 6.01
CA HIS A 67 24.35 -7.38 6.16
C HIS A 67 23.66 -6.84 4.91
N ARG A 68 22.79 -5.84 5.07
CA ARG A 68 22.18 -5.15 3.93
C ARG A 68 23.20 -4.18 3.34
N LYS A 69 23.30 -4.15 2.01
CA LYS A 69 24.15 -3.18 1.29
C LYS A 69 23.74 -1.75 1.67
N ARG A 70 24.71 -0.85 1.77
CA ARG A 70 24.45 0.59 1.93
C ARG A 70 23.83 1.16 0.64
N GLY A 71 23.01 2.21 0.75
CA GLY A 71 22.33 2.85 -0.38
C GLY A 71 20.82 2.58 -0.38
N ARG A 72 20.27 2.10 -1.51
CA ARG A 72 18.83 1.79 -1.68
C ARG A 72 18.57 0.27 -1.75
N PRO A 73 18.62 -0.46 -0.63
CA PRO A 73 18.14 -1.85 -0.56
C PRO A 73 16.69 -1.99 -1.02
N ARG A 74 16.33 -3.18 -1.52
CA ARG A 74 14.93 -3.52 -1.79
C ARG A 74 14.10 -3.46 -0.51
N LEU A 75 12.92 -2.84 -0.57
CA LEU A 75 12.01 -2.74 0.57
C LEU A 75 11.59 -4.13 1.06
N ARG A 76 11.54 -4.30 2.38
CA ARG A 76 10.91 -5.46 3.03
C ARG A 76 9.40 -5.25 3.09
N PHE A 77 8.66 -6.33 3.31
CA PHE A 77 7.23 -6.24 3.60
C PHE A 77 6.93 -5.28 4.76
N LYS A 78 7.69 -5.34 5.86
CA LYS A 78 7.53 -4.41 6.99
C LYS A 78 7.79 -2.94 6.66
N ASP A 79 8.66 -2.67 5.69
CA ASP A 79 8.95 -1.30 5.25
C ASP A 79 7.76 -0.75 4.44
N THR A 80 7.18 -1.56 3.55
CA THR A 80 5.97 -1.23 2.80
C THR A 80 4.78 -0.95 3.73
N ILE A 81 4.64 -1.74 4.80
CA ILE A 81 3.57 -1.55 5.79
C ILE A 81 3.76 -0.22 6.51
N LYS A 82 4.99 0.13 6.91
CA LYS A 82 5.30 1.42 7.53
C LYS A 82 4.98 2.59 6.61
N ILE A 83 5.24 2.47 5.31
CA ILE A 83 4.85 3.48 4.30
C ILE A 83 3.32 3.59 4.24
N ASN A 84 2.62 2.46 4.14
CA ASN A 84 1.16 2.42 4.06
C ASN A 84 0.46 3.00 5.29
N LEU A 85 1.01 2.78 6.49
CA LEU A 85 0.50 3.37 7.73
C LEU A 85 0.64 4.89 7.71
N LYS A 86 1.80 5.41 7.28
CA LYS A 86 2.02 6.86 7.13
C LYS A 86 1.09 7.48 6.09
N LEU A 87 0.85 6.80 4.96
CA LEU A 87 -0.09 7.25 3.93
C LEU A 87 -1.54 7.35 4.41
N ARG A 88 -1.87 6.74 5.55
CA ARG A 88 -3.19 6.77 6.18
C ARG A 88 -3.19 7.54 7.50
N ASP A 89 -2.14 8.29 7.78
CA ASP A 89 -1.97 9.06 9.02
C ASP A 89 -2.09 8.22 10.30
N ILE A 90 -1.75 6.94 10.22
CA ILE A 90 -1.72 6.03 11.37
C ILE A 90 -0.32 6.13 12.01
N LYS A 91 -0.29 6.31 13.34
CA LYS A 91 0.98 6.37 14.08
C LYS A 91 1.79 5.08 13.87
N THR A 92 3.09 5.26 13.65
CA THR A 92 4.04 4.15 13.36
C THR A 92 5.00 3.87 14.52
N ASP A 93 4.80 4.54 15.65
CA ASP A 93 5.52 4.35 16.92
C ASP A 93 5.38 2.92 17.46
N THR A 94 4.19 2.33 17.28
CA THR A 94 3.88 0.94 17.64
C THR A 94 4.38 -0.10 16.63
N TRP A 95 4.97 0.32 15.49
CA TRP A 95 5.44 -0.59 14.43
C TRP A 95 6.97 -0.78 14.46
N THR A 96 7.41 -1.87 15.09
CA THR A 96 8.82 -2.32 15.26
C THR A 96 9.32 -3.28 14.17
#